data_AF-A0A3B8SYQ4-F1
#
_entry.id   AF-A0A3B8SYQ4-F1
#
_cell.length_a   1.000
_cell.length_b   1.000
_cell.length_c   1.000
_cell.angle_alpha   90.00
_cell.angle_beta   90.00
_cell.angle_gamma   90.00
#
_symmetry.space_group_name_H-M   'P 1'
#
loop_
_entity.id
_entity.type
_entity.pdbx_description
1 polymer ?
#
loop_
_entity_poly.entity_id
_entity_poly.type
_entity_poly.pdbx_seq_one_letter_code
_entity_poly.pdbx_strand_id
1 'polypeptide(L)' 'RVEIDEMRGVSTSQLIRKLVAKGLIKEAGKSTMPGRPNLYATTSEFLDYFGLSSISELPTILKEEQEEQ' A
#
# COMPACT_ATOMS: atom_id res chain seq x y z
N ARG A 1 2.40 -3.95 -6.61
CA ARG A 1 2.53 -5.34 -6.09
C ARG A 1 4.00 -5.74 -5.95
N VAL A 2 4.80 -5.71 -7.01
CA VAL A 2 6.20 -6.18 -7.01
C VAL A 2 7.01 -5.56 -5.87
N GLU A 3 6.98 -4.24 -5.76
CA GLU A 3 7.65 -3.51 -4.66
C GLU A 3 7.17 -3.95 -3.26
N ILE A 4 5.89 -4.32 -3.10
CA ILE A 4 5.33 -4.79 -1.83
C ILE A 4 5.83 -6.21 -1.53
N ASP A 5 5.91 -7.07 -2.55
CA ASP A 5 6.45 -8.43 -2.41
C ASP A 5 7.93 -8.36 -1.97
N GLU A 6 8.71 -7.46 -2.60
CA GLU A 6 10.12 -7.24 -2.28
C GLU A 6 10.31 -6.72 -0.85
N MET A 7 9.57 -5.67 -0.44
CA MET A 7 9.64 -5.14 0.93
C MET A 7 9.23 -6.18 2.00
N ARG A 8 8.30 -7.10 1.68
CA ARG A 8 7.81 -8.13 2.62
C ARG A 8 8.61 -9.42 2.56
N GLY A 9 9.41 -9.64 1.52
CA GLY A 9 10.14 -10.88 1.25
C GLY A 9 9.26 -12.08 0.88
N VAL A 10 7.96 -11.88 0.64
CA VAL A 10 6.99 -12.95 0.36
C VAL A 10 5.89 -12.49 -0.61
N SER A 11 5.25 -13.43 -1.30
CA SER A 11 4.14 -13.11 -2.22
C SER A 11 2.92 -12.55 -1.50
N THR A 12 2.51 -11.33 -1.87
CA THR A 12 1.38 -10.59 -1.27
C THR A 12 0.09 -10.68 -2.07
N SER A 13 0.05 -11.49 -3.13
CA SER A 13 -1.09 -11.57 -4.07
C SER A 13 -2.43 -11.88 -3.36
N GLN A 14 -2.43 -12.82 -2.42
CA GLN A 14 -3.63 -13.17 -1.65
C GLN A 14 -4.06 -12.02 -0.72
N LEU A 15 -3.09 -11.31 -0.14
CA LEU A 15 -3.32 -10.22 0.80
C LEU A 15 -3.94 -9.01 0.10
N ILE A 16 -3.37 -8.61 -1.04
CA ILE A 16 -3.89 -7.52 -1.86
C ILE A 16 -5.33 -7.83 -2.30
N ARG A 17 -5.60 -9.06 -2.78
CA ARG A 17 -6.96 -9.47 -3.14
C ARG A 17 -7.95 -9.33 -1.98
N LYS A 18 -7.56 -9.71 -0.76
CA LYS A 18 -8.41 -9.55 0.43
C LYS A 18 -8.66 -8.09 0.77
N LEU A 19 -7.63 -7.24 0.70
CA LEU A 19 -7.77 -5.81 0.99
C LEU A 19 -8.67 -5.10 -0.03
N VAL A 20 -8.53 -5.45 -1.32
CA VAL A 20 -9.42 -4.97 -2.39
C VAL A 20 -10.86 -5.45 -2.16
N ALA A 21 -11.05 -6.73 -1.84
CA ALA A 21 -12.38 -7.28 -1.57
C ALA A 21 -13.05 -6.64 -0.34
N LYS A 22 -12.27 -6.20 0.65
CA LYS A 22 -12.75 -5.42 1.81
C LYS A 22 -12.96 -3.94 1.50
N GLY A 23 -12.62 -3.48 0.30
CA GLY A 23 -12.71 -2.07 -0.08
C GLY A 23 -11.67 -1.15 0.57
N LEU A 24 -10.70 -1.68 1.31
CA LEU A 24 -9.69 -0.87 2.02
C LEU A 24 -8.61 -0.29 1.08
N ILE A 25 -8.40 -0.92 -0.06
CA ILE A 25 -7.52 -0.42 -1.12
C ILE A 25 -8.18 -0.60 -2.48
N LYS A 26 -7.74 0.19 -3.46
CA LYS A 26 -8.18 0.11 -4.86
C LYS A 26 -7.02 0.23 -5.82
N GLU A 27 -7.24 -0.18 -7.08
CA GLU A 27 -6.29 0.11 -8.15
C GLU A 27 -6.27 1.61 -8.45
N ALA A 28 -5.06 2.16 -8.54
CA ALA A 28 -4.81 3.59 -8.74
C ALA A 28 -4.10 3.88 -10.07
N GLY A 29 -4.14 2.93 -11.01
CA GLY A 29 -3.48 3.00 -12.30
C GLY A 29 -2.36 1.97 -12.44
N LYS A 30 -1.45 2.21 -13.37
CA LYS A 30 -0.31 1.33 -13.67
C LYS A 30 0.99 2.10 -13.61
N SER A 31 2.03 1.45 -13.09
CA SER A 31 3.39 2.00 -13.07
C SER A 31 3.96 2.08 -14.49
N THR A 32 4.92 2.98 -14.68
CA THR A 32 5.72 3.12 -15.91
C THR A 32 6.85 2.10 -16.01
N MET A 33 7.13 1.35 -14.93
CA MET A 33 8.15 0.31 -14.91
C MET A 33 7.86 -0.83 -15.91
N PRO A 34 8.90 -1.59 -16.32
CA PRO A 34 8.74 -2.79 -17.14
C PRO A 34 7.68 -3.74 -16.57
N GLY A 35 6.81 -4.27 -17.44
CA GLY A 35 5.66 -5.08 -17.03
C GLY A 35 4.44 -4.30 -16.53
N ARG A 36 4.54 -2.97 -16.40
CA ARG A 36 3.45 -2.03 -16.04
C ARG A 36 2.57 -2.53 -14.89
N PRO A 37 3.15 -2.83 -13.72
CA PRO A 37 2.39 -3.39 -12.60
C PRO A 37 1.31 -2.42 -12.11
N ASN A 38 0.21 -2.97 -11.59
CA ASN A 38 -0.86 -2.17 -10.99
C ASN A 38 -0.36 -1.44 -9.74
N LEU A 39 -0.71 -0.16 -9.66
CA LEU A 39 -0.56 0.69 -8.49
C LEU A 39 -1.79 0.55 -7.61
N TYR A 40 -1.60 0.62 -6.30
CA TYR A 40 -2.69 0.54 -5.32
C TYR A 40 -2.65 1.74 -4.40
N ALA A 41 -3.83 2.23 -4.01
CA ALA A 41 -4.00 3.31 -3.06
C ALA A 41 -5.09 2.96 -2.04
N THR A 42 -5.07 3.62 -0.88
CA THR A 42 -6.14 3.52 0.12
C THR A 42 -7.42 4.19 -0.39
N THR A 43 -8.53 3.86 0.26
CA THR A 43 -9.86 4.39 -0.06
C THR A 43 -10.41 5.25 1.08
N SER A 44 -11.61 5.81 0.88
CA SER A 44 -12.40 6.41 1.97
C SER A 44 -12.73 5.40 3.06
N GLU A 45 -13.08 4.18 2.67
CA GLU A 45 -13.44 3.09 3.57
C GLU A 45 -12.27 2.70 4.48
N PHE A 46 -11.03 2.85 4.01
CA PHE A 46 -9.86 2.73 4.86
C PHE A 46 -9.87 3.78 5.98
N LEU A 47 -10.09 5.05 5.64
CA LEU A 47 -10.12 6.13 6.63
C LEU A 47 -11.23 5.90 7.66
N ASP A 48 -12.43 5.55 7.20
CA ASP A 48 -13.58 5.24 8.06
C ASP A 48 -13.28 4.05 8.98
N TYR A 49 -12.69 2.98 8.45
CA TYR A 49 -12.34 1.78 9.22
C TYR A 49 -11.33 2.07 10.33
N PHE A 50 -10.39 2.99 10.10
CA PHE A 50 -9.37 3.39 11.09
C PHE A 50 -9.78 4.62 11.92
N GLY A 51 -10.97 5.20 11.68
CA GLY A 51 -11.44 6.39 12.39
C GLY A 51 -10.61 7.64 12.12
N LEU A 52 -10.05 7.77 10.92
CA LEU A 52 -9.21 8.88 10.49
C LEU A 52 -10.02 9.85 9.62
N SER A 53 -9.81 11.15 9.77
CA SER A 53 -10.43 12.14 8.87
C SER A 53 -9.62 12.35 7.60
N SER A 54 -8.32 12.02 7.65
CA SER A 54 -7.37 12.24 6.56
C SER A 54 -6.15 11.31 6.68
N ILE A 55 -5.43 11.11 5.56
CA ILE A 55 -4.17 10.33 5.55
C ILE A 55 -3.09 10.99 6.43
N SER A 56 -3.13 12.31 6.62
CA SER A 56 -2.19 13.06 7.47
C SER A 56 -2.27 12.72 8.96
N GLU A 57 -3.35 12.09 9.42
CA GLU A 57 -3.50 11.64 10.81
C GLU A 57 -2.82 10.29 11.08
N LEU A 58 -2.29 9.64 10.05
CA LEU A 58 -1.50 8.42 10.26
C LEU A 58 -0.29 8.72 11.14
N PRO A 59 0.04 7.82 12.09
CA PRO A 59 1.25 7.95 12.89
C PRO A 59 2.47 8.10 11.99
N THR A 60 3.33 9.06 12.33
CA THR A 60 4.61 9.21 11.63
C THR A 60 5.42 7.94 11.80
N ILE A 61 5.85 7.37 10.69
CA ILE A 61 6.76 6.22 10.69
C ILE A 61 8.12 6.76 11.15
N LEU A 62 8.65 6.25 12.25
CA LEU A 62 10.06 6.44 12.58
C LEU A 62 10.84 5.81 11.43
N LYS A 63 11.37 6.63 10.52
CA LYS A 63 12.34 6.14 9.55
C LYS A 63 13.56 5.76 10.36
N GLU A 64 13.85 4.46 10.47
CA GLU A 64 15.22 4.05 10.74
C GLU A 64 16.05 4.67 9.62
N GLU A 65 16.95 5.58 9.99
CA GLU A 65 17.92 6.16 9.07
C GLU A 65 18.71 5.00 8.49
N GLN A 66 18.40 4.63 7.25
CA GLN A 66 19.27 3.75 6.49
C GLN A 66 20.51 4.59 6.18
N GLU A 67 21.54 4.47 7.03
CA GLU A 67 22.89 4.88 6.69
C GLU A 67 23.29 4.11 5.42
N GLU A 68 23.22 4.77 4.27
CA GLU A 68 23.91 4.31 3.06
C GLU A 68 25.42 4.40 3.35
N GLN A 69 26.07 3.23 3.55
CA GLN A 69 27.53 3.08 3.48
C GLN A 69 27.95 2.69 2.07
#